data_AF-A0A7J6R7U7-F1
#
_entry.id   AF-A0A7J6R7U7-F1
#
_cell.length_a   1.000
_cell.length_b   1.000
_cell.length_c   1.000
_cell.angle_alpha   90.00
_cell.angle_beta   90.00
_cell.angle_gamma   90.00
#
_symmetry.space_group_name_H-M   'P 1'
#
loop_
_entity.id
_entity.type
_entity.pdbx_description
1 polymer ?
#
loop_
_entity_poly.entity_id
_entity_poly.type
_entity_poly.pdbx_seq_one_letter_code
_entity_poly.pdbx_strand_id
1 'polypeptide(L)'
;MIKKELEKNEDLKDENWDRFLPHFKNRNVQRKKQKKVAKKKSKELFPPEQLPRKEDIQIETGEYFLSKDQKRSHEMTKTRERQKQVSEQRKREREEMYSQPPPEKVRKSKQ
;
A
#
# COMPACT_ATOMS: atom_id res chain seq x y z
N MET A 1 40.28 26.47 32.71
CA MET A 1 41.20 26.19 33.83
C MET A 1 42.59 25.94 33.26
N ILE A 2 42.85 24.85 32.52
CA ILE A 2 44.20 24.55 31.99
C ILE A 2 44.72 25.55 30.93
N LYS A 3 43.91 25.98 29.95
CA LYS A 3 44.35 26.92 28.90
C LYS A 3 44.86 28.27 29.42
N LYS A 4 44.22 28.81 30.47
CA LYS A 4 44.57 30.12 31.06
C LYS A 4 45.88 30.07 31.86
N GLU A 5 46.30 28.89 32.28
CA GLU A 5 47.58 28.68 32.98
C GLU A 5 48.71 28.50 31.97
N LEU A 6 48.47 27.77 30.87
CA LEU A 6 49.44 27.61 29.78
C LEU A 6 49.74 28.92 29.04
N GLU A 7 48.74 29.78 28.86
CA GLU A 7 48.89 31.10 28.21
C GLU A 7 49.81 32.05 28.97
N LYS A 8 49.92 31.89 30.30
CA LYS A 8 50.81 32.70 31.14
C LYS A 8 52.27 32.30 31.01
N ASN A 9 52.57 31.12 30.47
CA ASN A 9 53.93 30.64 30.27
C ASN A 9 54.44 31.14 28.93
N GLU A 10 55.44 32.04 28.95
CA GLU A 10 55.93 32.68 27.72
C GLU A 10 56.63 31.72 26.77
N ASP A 11 57.27 30.69 27.31
CA ASP A 11 58.02 29.67 26.55
C ASP A 11 57.13 28.75 25.72
N LEU A 12 55.87 28.58 26.10
CA LEU A 12 54.93 27.67 25.44
C LEU A 12 53.94 28.41 24.52
N LYS A 13 54.07 29.74 24.36
CA LYS A 13 53.12 30.55 23.57
C LYS A 13 53.09 30.16 22.08
N ASP A 14 54.23 29.76 21.54
CA ASP A 14 54.38 29.41 20.11
C ASP A 14 54.18 27.90 19.84
N GLU A 15 53.90 27.09 20.87
CA GLU A 15 53.79 25.64 20.78
C GLU A 15 52.34 25.12 20.85
N ASN A 16 52.12 23.90 20.34
CA ASN A 16 50.81 23.25 20.39
C ASN A 16 50.50 22.72 21.81
N TRP A 17 49.45 23.26 22.44
CA TRP A 17 48.97 22.88 23.77
C TRP A 17 48.18 21.58 23.85
N ASP A 18 47.94 20.88 22.74
CA ASP A 18 47.10 19.67 22.68
C ASP A 18 47.53 18.58 23.68
N ARG A 19 48.83 18.47 23.98
CA ARG A 19 49.37 17.48 24.93
C ARG A 19 48.94 17.71 26.39
N PHE A 20 48.61 18.95 26.73
CA PHE A 20 48.17 19.34 28.07
C PHE A 20 46.64 19.43 28.17
N LEU A 21 45.94 19.37 27.04
CA LEU A 21 44.49 19.45 26.99
C LEU A 21 43.87 18.04 27.08
N PRO A 22 42.87 17.83 27.97
CA PRO A 22 42.16 16.57 28.03
C PRO A 22 41.58 16.18 26.66
N HIS A 23 41.84 14.96 26.22
CA HIS A 23 41.34 14.45 24.95
C HIS A 23 39.87 14.03 25.08
N PHE A 24 38.97 14.88 24.61
CA PHE A 24 37.54 14.58 24.61
C PHE A 24 37.18 13.70 23.41
N LYS A 25 36.64 12.50 23.68
CA LYS A 25 36.11 11.63 22.63
C LYS A 25 34.82 12.23 22.05
N ASN A 26 34.82 12.50 20.74
CA ASN A 26 33.63 12.96 20.02
C ASN A 26 32.55 11.88 20.00
N ARG A 27 31.65 11.92 20.98
CA ARG A 27 30.47 11.06 21.05
C ARG A 27 29.33 11.69 20.25
N ASN A 28 29.25 11.35 18.96
CA ASN A 28 28.09 11.67 18.13
C ASN A 28 26.93 10.73 18.50
N VAL A 29 26.21 11.06 19.58
CA VAL A 29 25.10 10.26 20.08
C VAL A 29 23.88 10.48 19.18
N GLN A 30 23.39 9.39 18.60
CA GLN A 30 22.21 9.41 17.73
C GLN A 30 20.98 9.88 18.53
N ARG A 31 20.35 10.98 18.08
CA ARG A 31 19.09 11.46 18.65
C ARG A 31 17.91 10.87 17.88
N LYS A 32 16.84 10.50 18.60
CA LYS A 32 15.60 10.01 17.97
C LYS A 32 14.99 11.14 17.12
N LYS A 33 14.86 10.90 15.82
CA LYS A 33 14.18 11.82 14.89
C LYS A 33 12.70 11.92 15.27
N GLN A 34 12.14 13.13 15.23
CA GLN A 34 10.72 13.36 15.52
C GLN A 34 9.86 12.62 14.49
N LYS A 35 8.94 11.77 14.95
CA LYS A 35 7.98 11.09 14.08
C LYS A 35 6.91 12.09 13.65
N LYS A 36 6.56 12.10 12.36
CA LYS A 36 5.43 12.90 11.85
C LYS A 36 4.17 12.53 12.64
N VAL A 37 3.47 13.54 13.17
CA VAL A 37 2.26 13.35 13.97
C VAL A 37 1.17 12.79 13.07
N ALA A 38 0.88 11.50 13.19
CA ALA A 38 -0.27 10.90 12.52
C ALA A 38 -1.54 11.55 13.10
N LYS A 39 -2.47 11.94 12.21
CA LYS A 39 -3.78 12.46 12.61
C LYS A 39 -4.44 11.43 13.53
N LYS A 40 -4.88 11.86 14.72
CA LYS A 40 -5.58 11.02 15.68
C LYS A 40 -6.89 10.56 15.03
N LYS A 41 -7.18 9.26 15.06
CA LYS A 41 -8.44 8.70 14.55
C LYS A 41 -9.61 9.38 15.27
N SER A 42 -10.64 9.77 14.51
CA SER A 42 -11.89 10.30 15.04
C SER A 42 -12.42 9.36 16.11
N LYS A 43 -12.87 9.92 17.23
CA LYS A 43 -13.36 9.13 18.36
C LYS A 43 -14.82 8.78 18.09
N GLU A 44 -15.03 7.69 17.36
CA GLU A 44 -16.36 7.13 17.17
C GLU A 44 -16.93 6.73 18.54
N LEU A 45 -18.21 7.06 18.77
CA LEU A 45 -18.88 6.86 20.05
C LEU A 45 -19.17 5.38 20.34
N PHE A 46 -19.17 4.56 19.30
CA PHE A 46 -19.46 3.13 19.36
C PHE A 46 -18.28 2.33 18.84
N PRO A 47 -18.06 1.10 19.35
CA PRO A 47 -17.06 0.21 18.79
C PRO A 47 -17.43 -0.15 17.33
N PRO A 48 -16.44 -0.46 16.48
CA PRO A 48 -16.71 -1.01 15.17
C PRO A 48 -17.44 -2.36 15.30
N GLU A 49 -18.21 -2.72 14.28
CA GLU A 49 -18.90 -4.01 14.22
C GLU A 49 -17.90 -5.17 14.27
N GLN A 50 -18.33 -6.27 14.88
CA GLN A 50 -17.53 -7.49 14.95
C GLN A 50 -17.53 -8.18 13.59
N LEU A 51 -16.38 -8.73 13.20
CA LEU A 51 -16.31 -9.54 12.00
C LEU A 51 -17.12 -10.85 12.23
N PRO A 52 -18.03 -11.22 11.30
CA PRO A 52 -18.86 -12.40 11.46
C PRO A 52 -18.00 -13.68 11.42
N ARG A 53 -18.45 -14.73 12.10
CA ARG A 53 -17.77 -16.03 12.07
C ARG A 53 -18.03 -16.72 10.73
N LYS A 54 -17.21 -17.73 10.43
CA LYS A 54 -17.41 -18.56 9.23
C LYS A 54 -18.80 -19.21 9.19
N GLU A 55 -19.29 -19.66 10.35
CA GLU A 55 -20.62 -20.24 10.52
C GLU A 55 -21.71 -19.21 10.20
N ASP A 56 -21.61 -18.01 10.77
CA ASP A 56 -22.58 -16.94 10.54
C ASP A 56 -22.65 -16.56 9.06
N ILE A 57 -21.50 -16.43 8.39
CA ILE A 57 -21.43 -16.14 6.95
C ILE A 57 -22.12 -17.26 6.16
N GLN A 58 -21.88 -18.53 6.50
CA GLN A 58 -22.49 -19.66 5.80
C GLN A 58 -24.00 -19.77 6.04
N ILE A 59 -24.46 -19.37 7.22
CA ILE A 59 -25.89 -19.33 7.57
C ILE A 59 -26.57 -18.18 6.80
N GLU A 60 -25.93 -17.01 6.77
CA GLU A 60 -26.40 -15.83 6.02
C GLU A 60 -26.48 -16.10 4.51
N THR A 61 -25.48 -16.78 3.94
CA THR A 61 -25.51 -17.18 2.52
C THR A 61 -26.44 -18.37 2.25
N GLY A 62 -26.96 -19.03 3.29
CA GLY A 62 -27.78 -20.24 3.18
C GLY A 62 -27.00 -21.49 2.79
N GLU A 63 -25.68 -21.39 2.56
CA GLU A 63 -24.83 -22.53 2.20
C GLU A 63 -24.69 -23.53 3.35
N TYR A 64 -24.85 -23.09 4.61
CA TYR A 64 -24.70 -23.96 5.78
C TYR A 64 -25.62 -25.19 5.71
N PHE A 65 -26.85 -24.99 5.21
CA PHE A 65 -27.89 -26.01 5.18
C PHE A 65 -27.81 -26.94 3.96
N LEU A 66 -27.02 -26.60 2.94
CA LEU A 66 -26.89 -27.41 1.73
C LEU A 66 -25.98 -28.63 1.93
N SER A 67 -26.36 -29.76 1.32
CA SER A 67 -25.52 -30.95 1.29
C SER A 67 -24.25 -30.73 0.42
N LYS A 68 -23.22 -31.56 0.63
CA LYS A 68 -21.98 -31.47 -0.18
C LYS A 68 -22.25 -31.63 -1.67
N ASP A 69 -23.19 -32.50 -2.04
CA ASP A 69 -23.56 -32.75 -3.43
C ASP A 69 -24.32 -31.56 -4.03
N GLN A 70 -25.20 -30.91 -3.26
CA GLN A 70 -25.90 -29.69 -3.68
C GLN A 70 -24.92 -28.53 -3.89
N LYS A 71 -23.94 -28.35 -2.99
CA LYS A 71 -22.88 -27.36 -3.14
C LYS A 71 -22.07 -27.59 -4.41
N ARG A 72 -21.67 -28.84 -4.66
CA ARG A 72 -20.94 -29.23 -5.86
C ARG A 72 -21.75 -28.98 -7.14
N SER A 73 -23.04 -29.32 -7.12
CA SER A 73 -23.93 -29.06 -8.26
C SER A 73 -24.03 -27.57 -8.56
N HIS A 74 -24.22 -26.73 -7.54
CA HIS A 74 -24.26 -25.27 -7.68
C HIS A 74 -22.92 -24.68 -8.19
N GLU A 75 -21.79 -25.22 -7.76
CA GLU A 75 -20.48 -24.81 -8.28
C GLU A 75 -20.32 -25.17 -9.77
N MET A 76 -20.78 -26.37 -10.15
CA MET A 76 -20.77 -26.83 -11.56
C MET A 76 -21.70 -25.98 -12.45
N THR A 77 -22.86 -25.55 -11.97
CA THR A 77 -23.74 -24.64 -12.73
C THR A 77 -23.08 -23.27 -12.88
N LYS A 78 -22.54 -22.70 -11.80
CA LYS A 78 -21.86 -21.39 -11.81
C LYS A 78 -20.66 -21.37 -12.76
N THR A 79 -19.86 -22.44 -12.77
CA THR A 79 -18.72 -22.57 -13.70
C THR A 79 -19.18 -22.69 -15.14
N ARG A 80 -20.23 -23.48 -15.43
CA ARG A 80 -20.83 -23.61 -16.77
C ARG A 80 -21.40 -22.29 -17.27
N GLU A 81 -22.08 -21.52 -16.43
CA GLU A 81 -22.60 -20.19 -16.76
C GLU A 81 -21.47 -19.21 -17.09
N ARG A 82 -20.41 -19.19 -16.29
CA ARG A 82 -19.23 -18.38 -16.55
C ARG A 82 -18.58 -18.73 -17.89
N GLN A 83 -18.42 -20.03 -18.17
CA GLN A 83 -17.88 -20.50 -19.45
C GLN A 83 -18.76 -20.07 -20.62
N LYS A 84 -20.09 -20.15 -20.47
CA LYS A 84 -21.04 -19.68 -21.48
C LYS A 84 -20.90 -18.18 -21.74
N GLN A 85 -20.82 -17.35 -20.68
CA GLN A 85 -20.61 -15.91 -20.81
C GLN A 85 -19.31 -15.56 -21.53
N VAL A 86 -18.20 -16.21 -21.16
CA VAL A 86 -16.89 -15.99 -21.81
C VAL A 86 -16.94 -16.44 -23.27
N SER A 87 -17.61 -17.55 -23.59
CA SER A 87 -17.81 -18.00 -24.96
C SER A 87 -18.62 -16.98 -25.78
N GLU A 88 -19.68 -16.43 -25.21
CA GLU A 88 -20.51 -15.41 -25.87
C GLU A 88 -19.74 -14.10 -26.09
N GLN A 89 -18.96 -13.65 -25.11
CA GLN A 89 -18.08 -12.50 -25.24
C GLN A 89 -17.06 -12.69 -26.37
N ARG A 90 -16.34 -13.81 -26.38
CA ARG A 90 -15.38 -14.13 -27.46
C ARG A 90 -16.04 -14.23 -28.83
N LYS A 91 -17.27 -14.74 -28.89
CA LYS A 91 -18.05 -14.79 -30.13
C LYS A 91 -18.40 -13.38 -30.61
N ARG A 92 -18.84 -12.50 -29.72
CA ARG A 92 -19.14 -11.09 -30.04
C ARG A 92 -17.90 -10.34 -30.51
N GLU A 93 -16.78 -10.46 -29.79
CA GLU A 93 -15.50 -9.88 -30.19
C GLU A 93 -15.07 -10.36 -31.59
N ARG A 94 -15.25 -11.66 -31.86
CA ARG A 94 -14.97 -12.23 -33.18
C ARG A 94 -15.89 -11.64 -34.26
N GLU A 95 -17.19 -11.55 -34.01
CA GLU A 95 -18.16 -10.94 -34.94
C GLU A 95 -17.82 -9.47 -35.21
N GLU A 96 -17.43 -8.71 -34.19
CA GLU A 96 -16.97 -7.32 -34.34
C GLU A 96 -15.73 -7.22 -35.23
N MET A 97 -14.74 -8.13 -35.08
CA MET A 97 -13.54 -8.17 -35.94
C MET A 97 -13.86 -8.46 -37.41
N TYR A 98 -14.91 -9.24 -37.70
CA TYR A 98 -15.34 -9.55 -39.07
C TYR A 98 -16.39 -8.57 -39.61
N SER A 99 -16.88 -7.64 -38.79
CA SER A 99 -17.79 -6.60 -39.24
C SER A 99 -17.06 -5.58 -40.10
N GLN A 100 -17.67 -5.21 -41.23
CA GLN A 100 -17.08 -4.19 -42.10
C GLN A 100 -17.06 -2.84 -41.37
N PRO A 101 -15.95 -2.07 -41.46
CA PRO A 101 -15.91 -0.74 -40.88
C PRO A 101 -17.05 0.11 -41.45
N PRO A 102 -17.71 0.94 -40.64
CA PRO A 102 -18.82 1.76 -41.10
C PRO A 102 -18.39 2.63 -42.29
N PRO A 103 -19.27 2.81 -43.28
CA PRO A 103 -18.92 3.53 -44.51
C PRO A 103 -18.40 4.93 -44.17
N GLU A 104 -17.28 5.32 -44.79
CA GLU A 104 -16.72 6.65 -44.63
C GLU A 104 -17.80 7.68 -44.99
N LYS A 105 -18.03 8.63 -44.07
CA LYS A 105 -18.92 9.76 -44.30
C LYS A 105 -18.29 10.65 -45.38
N VAL A 106 -18.58 10.35 -46.65
CA VAL A 106 -18.18 11.19 -47.78
C VAL A 106 -18.78 12.58 -47.54
N ARG A 107 -17.92 13.55 -47.23
CA ARG A 107 -18.32 14.95 -47.14
C ARG A 107 -18.76 15.39 -48.52
N LYS A 108 -20.08 15.50 -48.74
CA LYS A 108 -20.63 16.06 -49.98
C LYS A 108 -20.12 17.50 -50.12
N SER A 109 -19.23 17.74 -51.07
CA SER A 109 -18.84 19.10 -51.45
C SER A 109 -20.08 19.80 -52.01
N LYS A 110 -20.47 20.91 -51.37
CA LYS A 110 -21.50 21.82 -51.90
C LYS A 110 -20.98 22.41 -53.21
N GLN A 111 -21.71 22.16 -54.30
CA GLN A 111 -21.63 22.94 -55.54
C GLN A 111 -22.34 24.28 -55.35
#